data_AF-A0A971IXS2-F1
#
_entry.id   AF-A0A971IXS2-F1
#
_cell.length_a   1.000
_cell.length_b   1.000
_cell.length_c   1.000
_cell.angle_alpha   90.00
_cell.angle_beta   90.00
_cell.angle_gamma   90.00
#
_symmetry.space_group_name_H-M   'P 1'
#
loop_
_entity.id
_entity.type
_entity.pdbx_description
1 polymer ?
#
loop_
_entity_poly.entity_id
_entity_poly.type
_entity_poly.pdbx_seq_one_letter_code
_entity_poly.pdbx_strand_id
1 'polypeptide(L)'
;MKALSRLTALLISSLAFLLLPSALLAHASVGAEDDQRLAGYEVYAETSALQLLVNEANAQVAVREKRTGDIWFTNPQDVDQQERIAKGALKDRIKAQLSMSYYTPRDQLITLDSYNDAVKYGQFSVTQIQDGVRIEYTLGREWNDADYLPVMISQKSFERNILSVIGDSNLDLFLRCCDLVQMVPVSEEYPSIDVFNLDSSVFGNYTLTAVGKSLTERNRKTLIENFVDQLVSSRSDLEGRSDIRSSHIPALMREQPVYVLNSRARRWDLDDMIAVLKETGLSPVELRCDDELLGLDAPKAASIVFRIALEYRLEGDCLVVTVPMSDIEYPTGVVNEFGQKETYHLYSINLLEYFGAAGEEAQGYILVPDGSGALINLNSGKAASAYQ
;
A
#
# COMPACT_ATOMS: atom_id res chain seq x y z
N MET A 1 -0.74 54.88 -23.29
CA MET A 1 0.20 54.66 -22.16
C MET A 1 -0.10 53.27 -21.60
N LYS A 2 0.64 52.25 -22.06
CA LYS A 2 1.75 51.59 -21.31
C LYS A 2 1.19 50.86 -20.07
N ALA A 3 0.88 49.56 -20.18
CA ALA A 3 1.80 48.41 -20.06
C ALA A 3 1.99 47.98 -18.59
N LEU A 4 1.54 46.75 -18.25
CA LEU A 4 2.22 45.71 -17.45
C LEU A 4 1.23 44.53 -17.25
N SER A 5 1.40 43.42 -17.97
CA SER A 5 2.01 42.14 -17.53
C SER A 5 0.98 41.19 -16.87
N ARG A 6 0.34 40.29 -17.63
CA ARG A 6 0.79 38.90 -17.86
C ARG A 6 1.34 38.22 -16.59
N LEU A 7 0.50 37.46 -15.91
CA LEU A 7 0.92 36.22 -15.25
C LEU A 7 -0.17 35.16 -15.42
N THR A 8 0.30 34.07 -16.00
CA THR A 8 -0.36 32.80 -16.32
C THR A 8 -0.66 32.00 -15.07
N ALA A 9 -1.88 31.46 -14.97
CA ALA A 9 -2.14 30.25 -14.19
C ALA A 9 -3.10 29.38 -15.00
N LEU A 10 -2.49 28.53 -15.82
CA LEU A 10 -3.16 27.43 -16.52
C LEU A 10 -3.45 26.36 -15.44
N LEU A 11 -4.64 26.40 -14.84
CA LEU A 11 -5.18 25.28 -14.06
C LEU A 11 -5.77 24.29 -15.07
N ILE A 12 -4.94 23.37 -15.56
CA ILE A 12 -5.44 22.17 -16.22
C ILE A 12 -5.96 21.29 -15.09
N SER A 13 -7.28 21.33 -14.87
CA SER A 13 -7.99 20.30 -14.13
C SER A 13 -7.85 18.99 -14.90
N SER A 14 -6.93 18.11 -14.50
CA SER A 14 -6.90 16.73 -14.96
C SER A 14 -8.02 15.95 -14.28
N LEU A 15 -9.27 16.27 -14.63
CA LEU A 15 -10.39 15.38 -14.41
C LEU A 15 -10.35 14.33 -15.54
N ALA A 16 -9.36 13.44 -15.46
CA ALA A 16 -9.38 12.22 -16.24
C ALA A 16 -10.43 11.32 -15.59
N PHE A 17 -11.65 11.37 -16.13
CA PHE A 17 -12.62 10.31 -15.95
C PHE A 17 -11.96 9.05 -16.52
N LEU A 18 -11.36 8.22 -15.66
CA LEU A 18 -10.96 6.87 -15.97
C LEU A 18 -12.24 6.09 -16.27
N LEU A 19 -12.71 6.21 -17.52
CA LEU A 19 -13.51 5.18 -18.16
C LEU A 19 -12.60 3.95 -18.22
N LEU A 20 -12.59 3.17 -17.14
CA LEU A 20 -12.15 1.79 -17.20
C LEU A 20 -13.00 1.13 -18.29
N PRO A 21 -12.42 0.68 -19.41
CA PRO A 21 -13.06 -0.40 -20.11
C PRO A 21 -12.86 -1.60 -19.20
N SER A 22 -13.82 -1.88 -18.32
CA SER A 22 -14.00 -3.21 -17.73
C SER A 22 -14.39 -4.17 -18.86
N ALA A 23 -13.44 -4.43 -19.76
CA ALA A 23 -13.40 -5.69 -20.45
C ALA A 23 -13.07 -6.70 -19.34
N LEU A 24 -14.12 -7.33 -18.81
CA LEU A 24 -13.98 -8.62 -18.14
C LEU A 24 -13.34 -9.54 -19.17
N LEU A 25 -12.00 -9.60 -19.18
CA LEU A 25 -11.30 -10.69 -19.82
C LEU A 25 -11.55 -11.89 -18.92
N ALA A 26 -12.26 -12.88 -19.44
CA ALA A 26 -12.47 -14.13 -18.75
C ALA A 26 -11.14 -14.90 -18.82
N HIS A 27 -10.30 -14.75 -17.80
CA HIS A 27 -9.16 -15.63 -17.60
C HIS A 27 -9.69 -17.04 -17.34
N ALA A 28 -9.14 -18.02 -18.04
CA ALA A 28 -9.43 -19.41 -17.72
C ALA A 28 -8.77 -19.73 -16.38
N SER A 29 -9.58 -19.96 -15.35
CA SER A 29 -9.09 -20.51 -14.09
C SER A 29 -8.45 -21.87 -14.36
N VAL A 30 -7.27 -22.09 -13.82
CA VAL A 30 -6.60 -23.39 -13.75
C VAL A 30 -7.55 -24.35 -13.01
N GLY A 31 -7.95 -25.45 -13.67
CA GLY A 31 -9.06 -26.32 -13.27
C GLY A 31 -8.70 -27.34 -12.19
N ALA A 32 -9.69 -27.98 -11.56
CA ALA A 32 -9.52 -28.86 -10.39
C ALA A 32 -8.69 -30.16 -10.58
N GLU A 33 -8.17 -30.44 -11.78
CA GLU A 33 -7.15 -31.50 -12.03
C GLU A 33 -5.71 -30.98 -11.94
N ASP A 34 -5.53 -29.68 -11.74
CA ASP A 34 -4.23 -29.02 -11.75
C ASP A 34 -3.49 -29.13 -10.41
N ASP A 35 -2.16 -29.15 -10.52
CA ASP A 35 -1.20 -29.14 -9.41
C ASP A 35 -1.60 -28.13 -8.33
N GLN A 36 -1.72 -28.58 -7.07
CA GLN A 36 -2.09 -27.71 -5.93
C GLN A 36 -1.19 -26.48 -5.79
N ARG A 37 0.06 -26.56 -6.28
CA ARG A 37 1.02 -25.44 -6.29
C ARG A 37 0.58 -24.28 -7.20
N LEU A 38 -0.37 -24.50 -8.10
CA LEU A 38 -0.96 -23.48 -8.97
C LEU A 38 -2.26 -22.87 -8.43
N ALA A 39 -2.60 -23.11 -7.15
CA ALA A 39 -3.73 -22.44 -6.53
C ALA A 39 -3.58 -20.90 -6.62
N GLY A 40 -4.60 -20.23 -7.16
CA GLY A 40 -4.61 -18.78 -7.36
C GLY A 40 -3.80 -18.27 -8.56
N TYR A 41 -3.26 -19.16 -9.40
CA TYR A 41 -2.63 -18.77 -10.66
C TYR A 41 -3.66 -18.71 -11.80
N GLU A 42 -3.48 -17.75 -12.68
CA GLU A 42 -4.27 -17.55 -13.90
C GLU A 42 -3.38 -17.53 -15.14
N VAL A 43 -3.90 -17.98 -16.28
CA VAL A 43 -3.15 -18.01 -17.54
C VAL A 43 -3.17 -16.63 -18.21
N TYR A 44 -1.99 -16.08 -18.49
CA TYR A 44 -1.80 -14.74 -19.08
C TYR A 44 -1.37 -14.78 -20.55
N ALA A 45 -0.64 -15.82 -20.94
CA ALA A 45 -0.20 -16.04 -22.32
C ALA A 45 0.01 -17.53 -22.60
N GLU A 46 -0.12 -17.93 -23.86
CA GLU A 46 0.16 -19.29 -24.29
C GLU A 46 0.83 -19.32 -25.67
N THR A 47 1.66 -20.32 -25.88
CA THR A 47 2.13 -20.74 -27.20
C THR A 47 1.67 -22.17 -27.49
N SER A 48 2.14 -22.75 -28.60
CA SER A 48 1.93 -24.17 -28.86
C SER A 48 2.62 -25.07 -27.83
N ALA A 49 3.67 -24.58 -27.16
CA ALA A 49 4.51 -25.35 -26.24
C ALA A 49 4.35 -24.94 -24.78
N LEU A 50 4.09 -23.66 -24.48
CA LEU A 50 4.14 -23.12 -23.12
C LEU A 50 2.83 -22.43 -22.71
N GLN A 51 2.57 -22.40 -21.40
CA GLN A 51 1.60 -21.50 -20.76
C GLN A 51 2.33 -20.64 -19.72
N LEU A 52 2.05 -19.34 -19.73
CA LEU A 52 2.51 -18.38 -18.72
C LEU A 52 1.39 -18.17 -17.71
N LEU A 53 1.67 -18.45 -16.44
CA LEU A 53 0.71 -18.36 -15.36
C LEU A 53 1.16 -17.32 -14.34
N VAL A 54 0.24 -16.56 -13.78
CA VAL A 54 0.52 -15.48 -12.82
C VAL A 54 -0.39 -15.60 -11.62
N ASN A 55 0.16 -15.46 -10.43
CA ASN A 55 -0.60 -15.31 -9.19
C ASN A 55 -0.66 -13.83 -8.83
N GLU A 56 -1.80 -13.19 -9.10
CA GLU A 56 -1.98 -11.75 -8.90
C GLU A 56 -1.90 -11.34 -7.43
N ALA A 57 -2.17 -12.25 -6.49
CA ALA A 57 -2.13 -11.94 -5.06
C ALA A 57 -0.71 -11.75 -4.54
N ASN A 58 0.30 -12.32 -5.19
CA ASN A 58 1.69 -12.29 -4.72
C ASN A 58 2.74 -11.99 -5.80
N ALA A 59 2.29 -11.65 -7.01
CA ALA A 59 3.13 -11.33 -8.16
C ALA A 59 4.11 -12.45 -8.58
N GLN A 60 3.83 -13.71 -8.23
CA GLN A 60 4.61 -14.85 -8.69
C GLN A 60 4.18 -15.32 -10.07
N VAL A 61 5.14 -15.82 -10.83
CA VAL A 61 4.93 -16.29 -12.20
C VAL A 61 5.39 -17.74 -12.31
N ALA A 62 4.68 -18.52 -13.12
CA ALA A 62 5.05 -19.88 -13.46
C ALA A 62 4.93 -20.10 -14.97
N VAL A 63 5.71 -21.06 -15.48
CA VAL A 63 5.63 -21.50 -16.87
C VAL A 63 5.38 -22.99 -16.89
N ARG A 64 4.35 -23.42 -17.62
CA ARG A 64 4.03 -24.85 -17.83
C ARG A 64 4.41 -25.28 -19.25
N GLU A 65 5.15 -26.37 -19.38
CA GLU A 65 5.37 -27.07 -20.65
C GLU A 65 4.15 -27.98 -20.93
N LYS A 66 3.45 -27.75 -22.05
CA LYS A 66 2.14 -28.36 -22.33
C LYS A 66 2.19 -29.85 -22.68
N ARG A 67 3.34 -30.37 -23.08
CA ARG A 67 3.54 -31.75 -23.53
C ARG A 67 3.93 -32.68 -22.39
N THR A 68 4.77 -32.26 -21.45
CA THR A 68 5.18 -33.03 -20.27
C THR A 68 4.34 -32.69 -19.05
N GLY A 69 3.77 -31.49 -19.00
CA GLY A 69 3.10 -30.96 -17.81
C GLY A 69 4.07 -30.42 -16.77
N ASP A 70 5.38 -30.35 -17.08
CA ASP A 70 6.37 -29.78 -16.17
C ASP A 70 6.10 -28.29 -15.93
N ILE A 71 6.32 -27.84 -14.70
CA ILE A 71 6.09 -26.44 -14.30
C ILE A 71 7.37 -25.88 -13.67
N TRP A 72 7.81 -24.74 -14.17
CA TRP A 72 8.87 -23.93 -13.57
C TRP A 72 8.26 -22.71 -12.90
N PHE A 73 8.60 -22.52 -11.62
CA PHE A 73 8.16 -21.37 -10.85
C PHE A 73 9.30 -20.36 -10.73
N THR A 74 8.97 -19.07 -10.69
CA THR A 74 9.93 -18.01 -10.40
C THR A 74 10.50 -18.07 -9.00
N ASN A 75 9.80 -18.73 -8.09
CA ASN A 75 10.17 -18.87 -6.69
C ASN A 75 9.77 -20.25 -6.17
N PRO A 76 10.47 -20.77 -5.16
CA PRO A 76 10.05 -21.95 -4.45
C PRO A 76 8.61 -21.85 -3.95
N GLN A 77 7.92 -22.97 -4.03
CA GLN A 77 6.58 -23.13 -3.47
C GLN A 77 6.70 -23.61 -2.02
N ASP A 78 5.68 -23.37 -1.20
CA ASP A 78 5.65 -23.80 0.21
C ASP A 78 6.82 -23.27 1.08
N VAL A 79 7.36 -22.09 0.77
CA VAL A 79 8.44 -21.44 1.55
C VAL A 79 8.09 -21.40 3.04
N ASP A 80 6.83 -21.11 3.38
CA ASP A 80 6.42 -20.97 4.76
C ASP A 80 6.49 -22.30 5.54
N GLN A 81 6.23 -23.42 4.89
CA GLN A 81 6.29 -24.76 5.48
C GLN A 81 7.69 -25.39 5.41
N GLN A 82 8.44 -25.13 4.33
CA GLN A 82 9.68 -25.85 4.02
C GLN A 82 10.95 -25.10 4.43
N GLU A 83 10.97 -23.76 4.40
CA GLU A 83 12.16 -23.00 4.79
C GLU A 83 12.35 -23.02 6.32
N ARG A 84 13.45 -23.64 6.76
CA ARG A 84 13.80 -23.88 8.17
C ARG A 84 15.01 -23.09 8.66
N ILE A 85 15.83 -22.57 7.76
CA ILE A 85 17.10 -21.89 8.05
C ILE A 85 16.89 -20.38 8.05
N ALA A 86 16.37 -19.82 6.97
CA ALA A 86 16.08 -18.40 6.85
C ALA A 86 14.86 -18.02 7.72
N LYS A 87 14.90 -16.82 8.32
CA LYS A 87 13.82 -16.28 9.17
C LYS A 87 13.53 -14.82 8.84
N GLY A 88 12.28 -14.39 9.10
CA GLY A 88 11.84 -13.01 8.88
C GLY A 88 12.09 -12.55 7.44
N ALA A 89 12.60 -11.33 7.28
CA ALA A 89 12.87 -10.73 5.97
C ALA A 89 13.73 -11.61 5.05
N LEU A 90 14.68 -12.39 5.59
CA LEU A 90 15.50 -13.30 4.78
C LEU A 90 14.69 -14.46 4.19
N LYS A 91 13.72 -14.99 4.94
CA LYS A 91 12.79 -16.03 4.44
C LYS A 91 11.85 -15.46 3.40
N ASP A 92 11.34 -14.26 3.67
CA ASP A 92 10.42 -13.57 2.77
C ASP A 92 11.06 -13.18 1.44
N ARG A 93 12.37 -12.89 1.43
CA ARG A 93 13.13 -12.59 0.22
C ARG A 93 13.13 -13.73 -0.79
N ILE A 94 12.96 -14.98 -0.36
CA ILE A 94 12.85 -16.15 -1.26
C ILE A 94 11.65 -16.02 -2.21
N LYS A 95 10.64 -15.23 -1.82
CA LYS A 95 9.42 -14.97 -2.60
C LYS A 95 9.57 -13.79 -3.57
N ALA A 96 10.73 -13.13 -3.62
CA ALA A 96 10.96 -11.96 -4.45
C ALA A 96 11.23 -12.31 -5.92
N GLN A 97 10.64 -11.55 -6.85
CA GLN A 97 10.94 -11.61 -8.30
C GLN A 97 12.26 -10.91 -8.66
N LEU A 98 12.58 -9.84 -7.94
CA LEU A 98 13.83 -9.11 -8.09
C LEU A 98 14.31 -8.59 -6.74
N SER A 99 15.61 -8.34 -6.64
CA SER A 99 16.19 -7.47 -5.63
C SER A 99 17.03 -6.37 -6.27
N MET A 100 17.14 -5.23 -5.60
CA MET A 100 17.96 -4.11 -6.06
C MET A 100 18.79 -3.56 -4.91
N SER A 101 19.85 -2.84 -5.26
CA SER A 101 20.61 -2.08 -4.27
C SER A 101 20.88 -0.65 -4.74
N TYR A 102 20.98 0.27 -3.79
CA TYR A 102 21.26 1.68 -4.03
C TYR A 102 22.17 2.24 -2.93
N TYR A 103 22.90 3.31 -3.24
CA TYR A 103 23.67 4.06 -2.25
C TYR A 103 22.86 5.22 -1.71
N THR A 104 22.82 5.37 -0.38
CA THR A 104 22.33 6.61 0.24
C THR A 104 23.33 7.75 0.00
N PRO A 105 22.92 9.01 0.18
CA PRO A 105 23.84 10.17 0.16
C PRO A 105 24.98 10.11 1.20
N ARG A 106 24.95 9.13 2.12
CA ARG A 106 25.99 8.87 3.12
C ARG A 106 26.84 7.64 2.78
N ASP A 107 26.86 7.24 1.49
CA ASP A 107 27.59 6.09 0.95
C ASP A 107 27.25 4.74 1.61
N GLN A 108 26.04 4.62 2.18
CA GLN A 108 25.54 3.35 2.69
C GLN A 108 24.83 2.58 1.59
N LEU A 109 25.26 1.34 1.34
CA LEU A 109 24.56 0.43 0.44
C LEU A 109 23.31 -0.13 1.15
N ILE A 110 22.15 0.09 0.54
CA ILE A 110 20.86 -0.46 0.99
C ILE A 110 20.34 -1.41 -0.08
N THR A 111 19.72 -2.50 0.35
CA THR A 111 19.13 -3.51 -0.53
C THR A 111 17.62 -3.57 -0.29
N LEU A 112 16.85 -3.58 -1.37
CA LEU A 112 15.40 -3.77 -1.37
C LEU A 112 15.05 -5.00 -2.23
N ASP A 113 13.90 -5.62 -1.96
CA ASP A 113 13.36 -6.70 -2.78
C ASP A 113 11.86 -6.57 -3.03
N SER A 114 11.41 -7.09 -4.17
CA SER A 114 10.01 -7.00 -4.61
C SER A 114 8.99 -7.58 -3.62
N TYR A 115 9.36 -8.52 -2.75
CA TYR A 115 8.40 -9.10 -1.81
C TYR A 115 8.30 -8.27 -0.53
N ASN A 116 9.44 -8.05 0.15
CA ASN A 116 9.50 -7.31 1.41
C ASN A 116 9.16 -5.83 1.24
N ASP A 117 9.51 -5.25 0.09
CA ASP A 117 9.45 -3.80 -0.13
C ASP A 117 8.36 -3.39 -1.14
N ALA A 118 7.58 -4.32 -1.69
CA ALA A 118 6.42 -3.97 -2.52
C ALA A 118 5.21 -4.89 -2.26
N VAL A 119 5.33 -6.20 -2.50
CA VAL A 119 4.18 -7.14 -2.41
C VAL A 119 3.53 -7.14 -1.02
N LYS A 120 4.33 -7.16 0.06
CA LYS A 120 3.80 -7.09 1.44
C LYS A 120 2.98 -5.83 1.73
N TYR A 121 3.25 -4.75 1.01
CA TYR A 121 2.55 -3.48 1.17
C TYR A 121 1.40 -3.30 0.17
N GLY A 122 1.18 -4.27 -0.73
CA GLY A 122 0.22 -4.14 -1.84
C GLY A 122 0.66 -3.12 -2.88
N GLN A 123 1.95 -2.78 -2.93
CA GLN A 123 2.50 -1.73 -3.79
C GLN A 123 3.01 -2.28 -5.12
N PHE A 124 2.15 -3.02 -5.82
CA PHE A 124 2.44 -3.54 -7.15
C PHE A 124 1.18 -3.61 -8.01
N SER A 125 1.35 -3.65 -9.32
CA SER A 125 0.26 -3.84 -10.28
C SER A 125 0.63 -4.91 -11.30
N VAL A 126 -0.37 -5.68 -11.74
CA VAL A 126 -0.23 -6.71 -12.76
C VAL A 126 -1.04 -6.27 -13.96
N THR A 127 -0.41 -6.17 -15.13
CA THR A 127 -1.06 -5.75 -16.38
C THR A 127 -0.71 -6.73 -17.49
N GLN A 128 -1.73 -7.28 -18.14
CA GLN A 128 -1.51 -8.13 -19.31
C GLN A 128 -0.90 -7.33 -20.46
N ILE A 129 0.10 -7.91 -21.11
CA ILE A 129 0.75 -7.34 -22.30
C ILE A 129 0.70 -8.37 -23.43
N GLN A 130 1.07 -7.96 -24.64
CA GLN A 130 1.15 -8.89 -25.76
C GLN A 130 2.09 -10.06 -25.42
N ASP A 131 1.57 -11.28 -25.58
CA ASP A 131 2.29 -12.53 -25.34
C ASP A 131 2.88 -12.66 -23.92
N GLY A 132 2.33 -11.94 -22.93
CA GLY A 132 2.93 -11.88 -21.61
C GLY A 132 2.18 -11.12 -20.51
N VAL A 133 2.92 -10.83 -19.44
CA VAL A 133 2.48 -9.97 -18.33
C VAL A 133 3.56 -8.94 -17.99
N ARG A 134 3.13 -7.73 -17.63
CA ARG A 134 3.95 -6.69 -17.01
C ARG A 134 3.57 -6.56 -15.55
N ILE A 135 4.56 -6.60 -14.65
CA ILE A 135 4.37 -6.36 -13.23
C ILE A 135 5.18 -5.14 -12.81
N GLU A 136 4.53 -4.13 -12.26
CA GLU A 136 5.17 -2.90 -11.79
C GLU A 136 5.23 -2.91 -10.26
N TYR A 137 6.42 -2.67 -9.69
CA TYR A 137 6.65 -2.64 -8.26
C TYR A 137 7.02 -1.22 -7.82
N THR A 138 6.42 -0.74 -6.73
CA THR A 138 6.93 0.41 -5.98
C THR A 138 7.67 -0.11 -4.75
N LEU A 139 9.00 -0.14 -4.84
CA LEU A 139 9.92 -0.66 -3.83
C LEU A 139 10.25 0.40 -2.78
N GLY A 140 10.10 0.02 -1.52
CA GLY A 140 10.16 0.89 -0.35
C GLY A 140 8.77 0.96 0.29
N ARG A 141 8.61 1.65 1.40
CA ARG A 141 7.29 1.84 2.00
C ARG A 141 6.78 3.24 1.65
N GLU A 142 5.92 3.35 0.64
CA GLU A 142 5.39 4.64 0.19
C GLU A 142 4.46 5.25 1.24
N TRP A 143 3.66 4.42 1.90
CA TRP A 143 2.71 4.83 2.91
C TRP A 143 2.80 3.97 4.18
N ASN A 144 2.65 4.61 5.34
CA ASN A 144 2.44 3.87 6.58
C ASN A 144 0.99 3.39 6.67
N ASP A 145 0.75 2.31 7.41
CA ASP A 145 -0.61 1.76 7.54
C ASP A 145 -1.58 2.78 8.16
N ALA A 146 -1.09 3.60 9.10
CA ALA A 146 -1.88 4.65 9.72
C ALA A 146 -2.29 5.77 8.73
N ASP A 147 -1.56 5.96 7.62
CA ASP A 147 -1.88 6.99 6.64
C ASP A 147 -3.19 6.68 5.90
N TYR A 148 -3.57 5.39 5.81
CA TYR A 148 -4.83 4.97 5.19
C TYR A 148 -6.06 5.26 6.06
N LEU A 149 -5.90 5.53 7.37
CA LEU A 149 -7.03 5.73 8.27
C LEU A 149 -7.44 7.21 8.33
N PRO A 150 -8.64 7.58 7.87
CA PRO A 150 -9.18 8.91 8.13
C PRO A 150 -9.57 9.03 9.60
N VAL A 151 -8.80 9.83 10.34
CA VAL A 151 -9.09 10.17 11.75
C VAL A 151 -10.32 11.09 11.88
N MET A 152 -10.54 11.95 10.87
CA MET A 152 -11.76 12.72 10.69
C MET A 152 -12.09 12.84 9.21
N ILE A 153 -13.37 12.79 8.87
CA ILE A 153 -13.85 12.92 7.49
C ILE A 153 -15.30 13.40 7.49
N SER A 154 -15.68 14.30 6.58
CA SER A 154 -17.06 14.78 6.51
C SER A 154 -18.01 13.62 6.24
N GLN A 155 -19.24 13.71 6.76
CA GLN A 155 -20.26 12.70 6.52
C GLN A 155 -20.40 12.36 5.03
N LYS A 156 -20.44 13.40 4.20
CA LYS A 156 -20.59 13.29 2.74
C LYS A 156 -19.42 12.53 2.10
N SER A 157 -18.18 12.88 2.43
CA SER A 157 -17.00 12.22 1.85
C SER A 157 -16.88 10.78 2.35
N PHE A 158 -17.20 10.51 3.62
CA PHE A 158 -17.17 9.15 4.17
C PHE A 158 -18.17 8.22 3.49
N GLU A 159 -19.44 8.64 3.42
CA GLU A 159 -20.51 7.85 2.81
C GLU A 159 -20.25 7.63 1.31
N ARG A 160 -19.79 8.66 0.60
CA ARG A 160 -19.56 8.60 -0.84
C ARG A 160 -18.29 7.86 -1.22
N ASN A 161 -17.17 8.12 -0.54
CA ASN A 161 -15.86 7.68 -1.00
C ASN A 161 -15.40 6.40 -0.30
N ILE A 162 -15.94 6.10 0.89
CA ILE A 162 -15.53 4.93 1.69
C ILE A 162 -16.67 3.92 1.78
N LEU A 163 -17.81 4.30 2.37
CA LEU A 163 -18.90 3.34 2.62
C LEU A 163 -19.51 2.77 1.33
N SER A 164 -19.47 3.52 0.22
CA SER A 164 -19.99 3.05 -1.07
C SER A 164 -19.12 1.98 -1.75
N VAL A 165 -17.85 1.81 -1.34
CA VAL A 165 -16.88 0.93 -2.00
C VAL A 165 -16.44 -0.26 -1.14
N ILE A 166 -16.54 -0.18 0.19
CA ILE A 166 -16.05 -1.25 1.10
C ILE A 166 -16.98 -2.47 1.21
N GLY A 167 -18.17 -2.43 0.61
CA GLY A 167 -19.18 -3.50 0.68
C GLY A 167 -19.92 -3.60 2.03
N ASP A 168 -21.15 -4.10 2.00
CA ASP A 168 -22.06 -4.11 3.15
C ASP A 168 -21.55 -4.91 4.36
N SER A 169 -20.75 -5.96 4.13
CA SER A 169 -20.19 -6.81 5.20
C SER A 169 -19.24 -6.06 6.13
N ASN A 170 -18.64 -4.97 5.66
CA ASN A 170 -17.66 -4.18 6.41
C ASN A 170 -18.30 -2.95 7.08
N LEU A 171 -19.55 -2.62 6.76
CA LEU A 171 -20.19 -1.39 7.22
C LEU A 171 -20.25 -1.28 8.76
N ASP A 172 -20.55 -2.38 9.46
CA ASP A 172 -20.60 -2.39 10.93
C ASP A 172 -19.25 -2.04 11.56
N LEU A 173 -18.15 -2.57 11.00
CA LEU A 173 -16.79 -2.27 11.46
C LEU A 173 -16.49 -0.77 11.42
N PHE A 174 -16.81 -0.12 10.30
CA PHE A 174 -16.53 1.31 10.14
C PHE A 174 -17.45 2.17 11.02
N LEU A 175 -18.74 1.83 11.10
CA LEU A 175 -19.71 2.59 11.90
C LEU A 175 -19.53 2.41 13.41
N ARG A 176 -18.99 1.28 13.89
CA ARG A 176 -18.67 1.10 15.32
C ARG A 176 -17.37 1.81 15.73
N CYS A 177 -16.45 1.95 14.79
CA CYS A 177 -15.15 2.58 15.02
C CYS A 177 -15.18 4.12 14.88
N CYS A 178 -16.24 4.70 14.32
CA CYS A 178 -16.39 6.14 14.18
C CYS A 178 -17.65 6.69 14.87
N ASP A 179 -17.57 7.89 15.43
CA ASP A 179 -18.72 8.65 15.91
C ASP A 179 -19.03 9.79 14.92
N LEU A 180 -20.31 9.95 14.57
CA LEU A 180 -20.77 11.06 13.74
C LEU A 180 -20.96 12.31 14.63
N VAL A 181 -20.01 13.24 14.59
CA VAL A 181 -19.91 14.40 15.49
C VAL A 181 -20.37 15.68 14.79
N GLN A 182 -21.08 16.54 15.52
CA GLN A 182 -21.51 17.85 15.04
C GLN A 182 -21.33 18.92 16.12
N MET A 183 -21.06 20.17 15.70
CA MET A 183 -21.12 21.34 16.58
C MET A 183 -22.55 21.86 16.69
N VAL A 184 -23.01 22.05 17.92
CA VAL A 184 -24.33 22.62 18.23
C VAL A 184 -24.19 23.83 19.14
N PRO A 185 -25.06 24.86 19.04
CA PRO A 185 -25.02 25.98 19.97
C PRO A 185 -25.23 25.53 21.42
N VAL A 186 -24.54 26.19 22.35
CA VAL A 186 -24.71 25.92 23.79
C VAL A 186 -26.14 26.27 24.22
N SER A 187 -26.78 25.35 24.94
CA SER A 187 -28.16 25.49 25.44
C SER A 187 -28.34 24.69 26.74
N GLU A 188 -29.56 24.70 27.31
CA GLU A 188 -29.87 23.85 28.48
C GLU A 188 -29.74 22.35 28.17
N GLU A 189 -30.06 21.94 26.93
CA GLU A 189 -29.88 20.56 26.46
C GLU A 189 -28.41 20.24 26.13
N TYR A 190 -27.71 21.26 25.63
CA TYR A 190 -26.31 21.19 25.23
C TYR A 190 -25.41 22.14 26.02
N PRO A 191 -25.21 21.91 27.33
CA PRO A 191 -24.33 22.77 28.10
C PRO A 191 -22.88 22.65 27.63
N SER A 192 -22.09 23.70 27.89
CA SER A 192 -20.63 23.64 27.76
C SER A 192 -20.07 22.60 28.74
N ILE A 193 -19.01 21.90 28.34
CA ILE A 193 -18.36 20.87 29.15
C ILE A 193 -16.89 21.22 29.31
N ASP A 194 -16.43 21.24 30.57
CA ASP A 194 -15.04 21.45 30.89
C ASP A 194 -14.20 20.19 30.62
N VAL A 195 -13.18 20.37 29.79
CA VAL A 195 -12.22 19.35 29.39
C VAL A 195 -10.86 19.66 29.99
N PHE A 196 -10.20 18.63 30.52
CA PHE A 196 -8.88 18.80 31.14
C PHE A 196 -7.84 19.28 30.12
N ASN A 197 -7.05 20.29 30.52
CA ASN A 197 -6.04 20.95 29.71
C ASN A 197 -6.57 21.56 28.39
N LEU A 198 -7.84 21.95 28.34
CA LEU A 198 -8.43 22.65 27.20
C LEU A 198 -8.96 24.01 27.66
N ASP A 199 -8.66 25.07 26.91
CA ASP A 199 -9.26 26.38 27.15
C ASP A 199 -10.77 26.32 26.85
N SER A 200 -11.60 26.71 27.81
CA SER A 200 -13.07 26.64 27.72
C SER A 200 -13.65 27.55 26.62
N SER A 201 -12.88 28.52 26.12
CA SER A 201 -13.28 29.40 25.03
C SER A 201 -13.06 28.81 23.63
N VAL A 202 -12.38 27.66 23.50
CA VAL A 202 -12.02 27.05 22.21
C VAL A 202 -13.22 26.86 21.30
N PHE A 203 -14.34 26.37 21.83
CA PHE A 203 -15.57 26.16 21.06
C PHE A 203 -16.48 27.40 20.99
N GLY A 204 -16.15 28.49 21.68
CA GLY A 204 -16.99 29.69 21.76
C GLY A 204 -18.39 29.38 22.29
N ASN A 205 -19.43 29.78 21.55
CA ASN A 205 -20.83 29.53 21.91
C ASN A 205 -21.36 28.18 21.42
N TYR A 206 -20.47 27.22 21.12
CA TYR A 206 -20.82 25.90 20.63
C TYR A 206 -20.28 24.81 21.56
N THR A 207 -20.83 23.61 21.44
CA THR A 207 -20.33 22.37 22.04
C THR A 207 -20.48 21.23 21.02
N LEU A 208 -19.92 20.06 21.32
CA LEU A 208 -19.99 18.90 20.44
C LEU A 208 -21.00 17.87 20.95
N THR A 209 -21.70 17.23 20.02
CA THR A 209 -22.56 16.08 20.29
C THR A 209 -22.39 15.02 19.19
N ALA A 210 -22.82 13.80 19.49
CA ALA A 210 -22.99 12.77 18.48
C ALA A 210 -24.39 12.86 17.87
N VAL A 211 -24.47 12.84 16.54
CA VAL A 211 -25.74 12.87 15.79
C VAL A 211 -26.54 11.60 16.09
N GLY A 212 -27.84 11.76 16.35
CA GLY A 212 -28.77 10.65 16.61
C GLY A 212 -28.58 9.94 17.96
N LYS A 213 -27.66 10.40 18.83
CA LYS A 213 -27.40 9.81 20.15
C LYS A 213 -27.71 10.82 21.26
N SER A 214 -28.50 10.40 22.26
CA SER A 214 -28.60 11.14 23.52
C SER A 214 -27.45 10.73 24.43
N LEU A 215 -26.55 11.67 24.72
CA LEU A 215 -25.35 11.42 25.52
C LEU A 215 -25.49 12.01 26.91
N THR A 216 -25.12 11.23 27.92
CA THR A 216 -24.85 11.73 29.27
C THR A 216 -23.69 12.73 29.23
N GLU A 217 -23.61 13.61 30.22
CA GLU A 217 -22.52 14.60 30.34
C GLU A 217 -21.14 13.92 30.31
N ARG A 218 -20.98 12.79 31.02
CA ARG A 218 -19.74 11.99 31.00
C ARG A 218 -19.38 11.47 29.60
N ASN A 219 -20.36 10.95 28.86
CA ASN A 219 -20.11 10.41 27.52
C ASN A 219 -19.82 11.53 26.53
N ARG A 220 -20.51 12.67 26.65
CA ARG A 220 -20.24 13.86 25.83
C ARG A 220 -18.85 14.45 26.12
N LYS A 221 -18.45 14.50 27.39
CA LYS A 221 -17.07 14.83 27.77
C LYS A 221 -16.06 13.92 27.09
N THR A 222 -16.30 12.61 27.09
CA THR A 222 -15.38 11.66 26.42
C THR A 222 -15.35 11.87 24.91
N LEU A 223 -16.48 12.22 24.29
CA LEU A 223 -16.54 12.53 22.86
C LEU A 223 -15.74 13.80 22.53
N ILE A 224 -15.87 14.86 23.34
CA ILE A 224 -15.10 16.09 23.16
C ILE A 224 -13.61 15.82 23.35
N GLU A 225 -13.24 15.08 24.41
CA GLU A 225 -11.86 14.63 24.66
C GLU A 225 -11.30 13.84 23.47
N ASN A 226 -12.06 12.88 22.94
CA ASN A 226 -11.67 12.12 21.76
C ASN A 226 -11.42 13.03 20.55
N PHE A 227 -12.35 13.94 20.27
CA PHE A 227 -12.24 14.86 19.15
C PHE A 227 -10.98 15.74 19.26
N VAL A 228 -10.72 16.34 20.42
CA VAL A 228 -9.53 17.20 20.59
C VAL A 228 -8.23 16.40 20.61
N ASP A 229 -8.25 15.16 21.08
CA ASP A 229 -7.08 14.28 21.02
C ASP A 229 -6.74 13.90 19.58
N GLN A 230 -7.75 13.61 18.75
CA GLN A 230 -7.55 13.35 17.32
C GLN A 230 -7.01 14.59 16.60
N LEU A 231 -7.45 15.80 16.96
CA LEU A 231 -6.87 17.04 16.42
C LEU A 231 -5.38 17.16 16.77
N VAL A 232 -5.02 16.95 18.04
CA VAL A 232 -3.63 17.06 18.51
C VAL A 232 -2.74 16.01 17.85
N SER A 233 -3.19 14.75 17.78
CA SER A 233 -2.36 13.68 17.20
C SER A 233 -2.17 13.78 15.69
N SER A 234 -3.00 14.57 15.01
CA SER A 234 -3.04 14.66 13.55
C SER A 234 -2.53 16.01 13.03
N ARG A 235 -1.89 16.78 13.90
CA ARG A 235 -1.35 18.11 13.61
C ARG A 235 0.04 18.27 14.23
N SER A 236 1.02 18.57 13.38
CA SER A 236 2.41 18.76 13.78
C SER A 236 2.67 20.06 14.55
N ASP A 237 1.74 21.02 14.53
CA ASP A 237 1.84 22.29 15.24
C ASP A 237 1.30 22.25 16.69
N LEU A 238 0.77 21.12 17.15
CA LEU A 238 0.19 20.96 18.48
C LEU A 238 0.93 19.89 19.29
N GLU A 239 1.39 20.23 20.49
CA GLU A 239 2.01 19.25 21.40
C GLU A 239 0.98 18.68 22.40
N GLY A 240 -0.08 19.44 22.69
CA GLY A 240 -1.13 19.02 23.59
C GLY A 240 -2.42 19.84 23.47
N ARG A 241 -3.45 19.42 24.23
CA ARG A 241 -4.76 20.10 24.27
C ARG A 241 -4.67 21.59 24.64
N SER A 242 -3.66 21.99 25.41
CA SER A 242 -3.43 23.37 25.84
C SER A 242 -3.06 24.31 24.69
N ASP A 243 -2.60 23.77 23.56
CA ASP A 243 -2.19 24.54 22.39
C ASP A 243 -3.36 24.82 21.45
N ILE A 244 -4.50 24.14 21.68
CA ILE A 244 -5.70 24.31 20.88
C ILE A 244 -6.25 25.72 21.06
N ARG A 245 -6.61 26.35 19.95
CA ARG A 245 -7.27 27.65 19.86
C ARG A 245 -8.53 27.51 19.02
N SER A 246 -9.44 28.47 19.11
CA SER A 246 -10.67 28.46 18.30
C SER A 246 -10.42 28.38 16.79
N SER A 247 -9.27 28.85 16.31
CA SER A 247 -8.83 28.74 14.91
C SER A 247 -8.50 27.31 14.47
N HIS A 248 -8.23 26.39 15.40
CA HIS A 248 -7.97 24.98 15.10
C HIS A 248 -9.25 24.15 15.02
N ILE A 249 -10.40 24.70 15.47
CA ILE A 249 -11.67 24.00 15.41
C ILE A 249 -12.26 24.14 14.00
N PRO A 250 -12.56 23.03 13.29
CA PRO A 250 -13.06 23.10 11.92
C PRO A 250 -14.41 23.80 11.85
N ALA A 251 -14.46 24.96 11.19
CA ALA A 251 -15.69 25.71 11.04
C ALA A 251 -16.79 24.91 10.32
N LEU A 252 -16.39 23.98 9.45
CA LEU A 252 -17.25 23.06 8.71
C LEU A 252 -18.23 22.28 9.61
N MET A 253 -17.82 21.96 10.84
CA MET A 253 -18.63 21.17 11.78
C MET A 253 -19.88 21.90 12.29
N ARG A 254 -19.98 23.22 12.06
CA ARG A 254 -21.20 24.01 12.34
C ARG A 254 -22.26 23.81 11.27
N GLU A 255 -21.86 23.41 10.07
CA GLU A 255 -22.74 23.29 8.90
C GLU A 255 -23.08 21.83 8.60
N GLN A 256 -22.13 20.92 8.82
CA GLN A 256 -22.32 19.50 8.56
C GLN A 256 -21.61 18.59 9.57
N PRO A 257 -22.15 17.38 9.84
CA PRO A 257 -21.48 16.40 10.68
C PRO A 257 -20.19 15.84 10.07
N VAL A 258 -19.29 15.39 10.95
CA VAL A 258 -17.98 14.80 10.63
C VAL A 258 -17.87 13.48 11.37
N TYR A 259 -17.51 12.40 10.68
CA TYR A 259 -17.11 11.17 11.33
C TYR A 259 -15.74 11.37 11.98
N VAL A 260 -15.63 10.98 13.25
CA VAL A 260 -14.40 11.07 14.03
C VAL A 260 -14.05 9.66 14.51
N LEU A 261 -12.82 9.23 14.28
CA LEU A 261 -12.33 7.94 14.71
C LEU A 261 -12.32 7.85 16.25
N ASN A 262 -12.87 6.76 16.78
CA ASN A 262 -13.01 6.55 18.20
C ASN A 262 -11.68 6.05 18.79
N SER A 263 -11.15 6.72 19.80
CA SER A 263 -9.96 6.27 20.57
C SER A 263 -10.15 4.93 21.27
N ARG A 264 -11.39 4.45 21.39
CA ARG A 264 -11.74 3.13 21.93
C ARG A 264 -11.70 2.01 20.88
N ALA A 265 -11.53 2.35 19.60
CA ALA A 265 -11.35 1.36 18.54
C ALA A 265 -10.17 0.45 18.90
N ARG A 266 -10.39 -0.85 18.81
CA ARG A 266 -9.37 -1.82 19.21
C ARG A 266 -8.31 -1.92 18.13
N ARG A 267 -7.09 -2.30 18.50
CA ARG A 267 -5.96 -2.36 17.54
C ARG A 267 -6.29 -3.24 16.33
N TRP A 268 -6.88 -4.41 16.55
CA TRP A 268 -7.29 -5.31 15.47
C TRP A 268 -8.42 -4.74 14.61
N ASP A 269 -9.35 -3.97 15.18
CA ASP A 269 -10.40 -3.33 14.38
C ASP A 269 -9.79 -2.27 13.44
N LEU A 270 -8.77 -1.54 13.91
CA LEU A 270 -8.04 -0.58 13.07
C LEU A 270 -7.23 -1.29 11.98
N ASP A 271 -6.56 -2.38 12.32
CA ASP A 271 -5.80 -3.18 11.36
C ASP A 271 -6.74 -3.79 10.29
N ASP A 272 -7.94 -4.26 10.68
CA ASP A 272 -8.98 -4.73 9.75
C ASP A 272 -9.52 -3.60 8.86
N MET A 273 -9.76 -2.41 9.42
CA MET A 273 -10.18 -1.24 8.64
C MET A 273 -9.11 -0.88 7.60
N ILE A 274 -7.83 -0.88 7.97
CA ILE A 274 -6.72 -0.60 7.04
C ILE A 274 -6.69 -1.63 5.91
N ALA A 275 -6.84 -2.92 6.23
CA ALA A 275 -6.87 -3.98 5.22
C ALA A 275 -8.00 -3.75 4.22
N VAL A 276 -9.23 -3.50 4.70
CA VAL A 276 -10.39 -3.20 3.86
C VAL A 276 -10.15 -1.95 3.00
N LEU A 277 -9.61 -0.87 3.57
CA LEU A 277 -9.33 0.35 2.82
C LEU A 277 -8.28 0.13 1.72
N LYS A 278 -7.23 -0.65 1.99
CA LYS A 278 -6.22 -1.01 0.98
C LYS A 278 -6.79 -1.83 -0.16
N GLU A 279 -7.72 -2.75 0.13
CA GLU A 279 -8.41 -3.56 -0.89
C GLU A 279 -9.25 -2.72 -1.85
N THR A 280 -9.69 -1.52 -1.46
CA THR A 280 -10.41 -0.60 -2.38
C THR A 280 -9.52 0.00 -3.47
N GLY A 281 -8.20 -0.05 -3.30
CA GLY A 281 -7.22 0.60 -4.18
C GLY A 281 -7.11 2.12 -4.02
N LEU A 282 -7.86 2.74 -3.09
CA LEU A 282 -7.77 4.17 -2.81
C LEU A 282 -6.46 4.53 -2.10
N SER A 283 -5.83 5.62 -2.53
CA SER A 283 -4.63 6.16 -1.89
C SER A 283 -4.95 6.87 -0.55
N PRO A 284 -3.99 7.00 0.37
CA PRO A 284 -4.14 7.80 1.58
C PRO A 284 -4.62 9.24 1.33
N VAL A 285 -4.18 9.86 0.24
CA VAL A 285 -4.60 11.21 -0.15
C VAL A 285 -6.08 11.26 -0.51
N GLU A 286 -6.61 10.24 -1.18
CA GLU A 286 -8.03 10.13 -1.54
C GLU A 286 -8.90 9.82 -0.31
N LEU A 287 -8.44 8.91 0.54
CA LEU A 287 -9.12 8.53 1.79
C LEU A 287 -9.20 9.69 2.78
N ARG A 288 -8.18 10.55 2.80
CA ARG A 288 -8.04 11.70 3.70
C ARG A 288 -8.25 13.04 2.99
N CYS A 289 -9.10 13.05 1.97
CA CYS A 289 -9.36 14.22 1.13
C CYS A 289 -9.91 15.45 1.86
N ASP A 290 -10.54 15.27 3.02
CA ASP A 290 -11.12 16.37 3.81
C ASP A 290 -10.12 16.96 4.84
N ASP A 291 -8.91 16.39 4.99
CA ASP A 291 -7.96 16.78 6.05
C ASP A 291 -7.68 18.28 6.05
N GLU A 292 -7.38 18.89 4.91
CA GLU A 292 -7.12 20.33 4.81
C GLU A 292 -8.34 21.17 5.23
N LEU A 293 -9.55 20.75 4.82
CA LEU A 293 -10.81 21.42 5.18
C LEU A 293 -11.12 21.28 6.68
N LEU A 294 -10.65 20.19 7.29
CA LEU A 294 -10.74 19.90 8.71
C LEU A 294 -9.52 20.41 9.49
N GLY A 295 -8.61 21.13 8.84
CA GLY A 295 -7.41 21.68 9.47
C GLY A 295 -6.46 20.63 10.03
N LEU A 296 -6.41 19.44 9.44
CA LEU A 296 -5.47 18.36 9.76
C LEU A 296 -4.26 18.38 8.82
N ASP A 297 -3.16 17.78 9.24
CA ASP A 297 -2.00 17.59 8.36
C ASP A 297 -2.27 16.48 7.33
N ALA A 298 -2.19 16.84 6.05
CA ALA A 298 -2.34 15.89 4.96
C ALA A 298 -1.26 14.79 5.02
N PRO A 299 -1.62 13.53 4.67
CA PRO A 299 -0.67 12.44 4.64
C PRO A 299 0.42 12.72 3.59
N LYS A 300 1.67 12.38 3.91
CA LYS A 300 2.83 12.59 3.03
C LYS A 300 3.45 11.25 2.67
N ALA A 301 3.51 10.95 1.38
CA ALA A 301 4.17 9.76 0.87
C ALA A 301 5.68 9.80 1.20
N ALA A 302 6.26 8.64 1.47
CA ALA A 302 7.69 8.50 1.55
C ALA A 302 8.32 8.89 0.21
N SER A 303 9.35 9.72 0.27
CA SER A 303 10.02 10.24 -0.91
C SER A 303 11.13 9.33 -1.43
N ILE A 304 11.47 8.25 -0.69
CA ILE A 304 12.50 7.28 -1.05
C ILE A 304 11.82 5.97 -1.47
N VAL A 305 11.31 5.96 -2.70
CA VAL A 305 10.73 4.78 -3.35
C VAL A 305 11.30 4.60 -4.75
N PHE A 306 11.41 3.36 -5.21
CA PHE A 306 11.89 3.02 -6.54
C PHE A 306 10.77 2.32 -7.31
N ARG A 307 10.51 2.73 -8.55
CA ARG A 307 9.53 2.06 -9.41
C ARG A 307 10.27 1.26 -10.47
N ILE A 308 10.04 -0.05 -10.46
CA ILE A 308 10.68 -1.00 -11.37
C ILE A 308 9.61 -1.91 -11.95
N ALA A 309 9.60 -2.07 -13.26
CA ALA A 309 8.74 -3.02 -13.96
C ALA A 309 9.52 -4.27 -14.37
N LEU A 310 8.83 -5.41 -14.40
CA LEU A 310 9.27 -6.65 -15.04
C LEU A 310 8.27 -7.02 -16.14
N GLU A 311 8.77 -7.38 -17.32
CA GLU A 311 7.97 -7.95 -18.39
C GLU A 311 8.33 -9.41 -18.60
N TYR A 312 7.35 -10.31 -18.45
CA TYR A 312 7.46 -11.73 -18.71
C TYR A 312 6.73 -12.02 -20.02
N ARG A 313 7.42 -12.52 -21.04
CA ARG A 313 6.83 -12.83 -22.36
C ARG A 313 7.17 -14.24 -22.79
N LEU A 314 6.26 -14.87 -23.52
CA LEU A 314 6.53 -16.11 -24.22
C LEU A 314 6.97 -15.81 -25.66
N GLU A 315 8.19 -16.21 -25.99
CA GLU A 315 8.74 -16.13 -27.35
C GLU A 315 8.99 -17.55 -27.86
N GLY A 316 7.99 -18.13 -28.53
CA GLY A 316 8.04 -19.51 -29.00
C GLY A 316 8.05 -20.53 -27.86
N ASP A 317 9.18 -21.20 -27.66
CA ASP A 317 9.44 -22.15 -26.58
C ASP A 317 10.29 -21.56 -25.44
N CYS A 318 10.47 -20.23 -25.43
CA CYS A 318 11.24 -19.53 -24.42
C CYS A 318 10.37 -18.62 -23.54
N LEU A 319 10.71 -18.56 -22.25
CA LEU A 319 10.33 -17.45 -21.38
C LEU A 319 11.40 -16.36 -21.50
N VAL A 320 10.98 -15.14 -21.83
CA VAL A 320 11.85 -13.95 -21.84
C VAL A 320 11.40 -13.01 -20.73
N VAL A 321 12.32 -12.64 -19.84
CA VAL A 321 12.06 -11.72 -18.73
C VAL A 321 12.93 -10.48 -18.88
N THR A 322 12.30 -9.31 -18.94
CA THR A 322 12.98 -8.04 -19.23
C THR A 322 12.70 -7.01 -18.14
N VAL A 323 13.74 -6.26 -17.75
CA VAL A 323 13.60 -5.01 -16.99
C VAL A 323 13.67 -3.85 -18.00
N PRO A 324 12.56 -3.17 -18.33
CA PRO A 324 12.58 -2.03 -19.24
C PRO A 324 13.26 -0.83 -18.56
N MET A 325 14.56 -0.67 -18.81
CA MET A 325 15.40 0.34 -18.15
C MET A 325 14.92 1.79 -18.32
N SER A 326 14.14 2.08 -19.38
CA SER A 326 13.52 3.39 -19.61
C SER A 326 12.45 3.76 -18.59
N ASP A 327 11.86 2.76 -17.94
CA ASP A 327 10.69 2.90 -17.08
C ASP A 327 11.08 2.89 -15.59
N ILE A 328 12.38 2.74 -15.29
CA ILE A 328 12.87 2.77 -13.93
C ILE A 328 12.81 4.20 -13.41
N GLU A 329 11.99 4.40 -12.36
CA GLU A 329 11.97 5.64 -11.59
C GLU A 329 12.72 5.43 -10.28
N TYR A 330 13.60 6.38 -9.93
CA TYR A 330 14.31 6.36 -8.66
C TYR A 330 14.38 7.77 -8.06
N PRO A 331 14.56 7.90 -6.73
CA PRO A 331 14.48 9.18 -6.05
C PRO A 331 15.60 10.12 -6.50
N THR A 332 15.25 11.20 -7.19
CA THR A 332 16.18 12.24 -7.66
C THR A 332 15.77 13.61 -7.13
N GLY A 333 16.73 14.35 -6.56
CA GLY A 333 16.51 15.70 -6.05
C GLY A 333 15.48 15.80 -4.91
N VAL A 334 15.29 14.72 -4.16
CA VAL A 334 14.36 14.63 -3.03
C VAL A 334 14.84 15.50 -1.88
N VAL A 335 13.94 16.28 -1.29
CA VAL A 335 14.28 17.17 -0.18
C VAL A 335 14.22 16.40 1.14
N ASN A 336 15.34 16.36 1.86
CA ASN A 336 15.42 15.77 3.20
C ASN A 336 14.83 16.71 4.28
N GLU A 337 14.78 16.26 5.53
CA GLU A 337 14.28 17.01 6.68
C GLU A 337 15.02 18.35 6.91
N PHE A 338 16.23 18.49 6.38
CA PHE A 338 17.06 19.70 6.48
C PHE A 338 16.92 20.64 5.26
N GLY A 339 16.00 20.34 4.34
CA GLY A 339 15.79 21.15 3.13
C GLY A 339 16.82 20.92 2.02
N GLN A 340 17.67 19.88 2.13
CA GLN A 340 18.72 19.58 1.16
C GLN A 340 18.22 18.59 0.12
N LYS A 341 18.59 18.80 -1.15
CA LYS A 341 18.26 17.88 -2.24
C LYS A 341 19.23 16.70 -2.27
N GLU A 342 18.68 15.51 -2.24
CA GLU A 342 19.38 14.23 -2.23
C GLU A 342 18.95 13.37 -3.42
N THR A 343 19.85 12.55 -3.92
CA THR A 343 19.57 11.59 -5.01
C THR A 343 20.04 10.21 -4.55
N TYR A 344 19.20 9.21 -4.79
CA TYR A 344 19.43 7.84 -4.35
C TYR A 344 19.69 6.99 -5.58
N HIS A 345 20.97 6.86 -5.92
CA HIS A 345 21.40 6.20 -7.15
C HIS A 345 21.23 4.68 -7.05
N LEU A 346 20.41 4.14 -7.96
CA LEU A 346 20.33 2.70 -8.21
C LEU A 346 21.73 2.18 -8.60
N TYR A 347 22.18 1.13 -7.92
CA TYR A 347 23.49 0.51 -8.12
C TYR A 347 23.38 -0.82 -8.87
N SER A 348 22.47 -1.70 -8.46
CA SER A 348 22.28 -3.00 -9.11
C SER A 348 20.83 -3.47 -9.06
N ILE A 349 20.46 -4.33 -10.01
CA ILE A 349 19.23 -5.13 -10.02
C ILE A 349 19.64 -6.58 -10.25
N ASN A 350 19.21 -7.47 -9.36
CA ASN A 350 19.29 -8.92 -9.51
C ASN A 350 17.90 -9.44 -9.84
N LEU A 351 17.77 -10.14 -10.96
CA LEU A 351 16.50 -10.65 -11.46
C LEU A 351 16.37 -12.14 -11.17
N LEU A 352 15.21 -12.56 -10.65
CA LEU A 352 14.80 -13.95 -10.53
C LEU A 352 15.82 -14.85 -9.83
N GLU A 353 16.36 -14.37 -8.71
CA GLU A 353 17.43 -15.05 -7.94
C GLU A 353 17.05 -16.47 -7.48
N TYR A 354 15.76 -16.81 -7.49
CA TYR A 354 15.22 -18.11 -7.07
C TYR A 354 14.46 -18.87 -8.17
N PHE A 355 14.58 -18.45 -9.44
CA PHE A 355 13.91 -19.14 -10.54
C PHE A 355 14.51 -20.52 -10.75
N GLY A 356 13.65 -21.55 -10.69
CA GLY A 356 14.10 -22.94 -10.77
C GLY A 356 14.93 -23.42 -9.57
N ALA A 357 14.92 -22.68 -8.45
CA ALA A 357 15.59 -23.09 -7.23
C ALA A 357 15.07 -24.45 -6.75
N ALA A 358 16.01 -25.29 -6.31
CA ALA A 358 15.74 -26.67 -5.99
C ALA A 358 15.62 -26.87 -4.47
N GLY A 359 14.53 -27.50 -4.02
CA GLY A 359 14.34 -27.83 -2.60
C GLY A 359 15.17 -29.04 -2.14
N GLU A 360 15.10 -29.35 -0.84
CA GLU A 360 15.92 -30.41 -0.20
C GLU A 360 15.75 -31.82 -0.80
N GLU A 361 14.60 -32.11 -1.42
CA GLU A 361 14.28 -33.40 -2.03
C GLU A 361 14.63 -33.47 -3.54
N ALA A 362 15.04 -32.35 -4.13
CA ALA A 362 15.36 -32.29 -5.55
C ALA A 362 16.64 -33.06 -5.89
N GLN A 363 16.63 -33.73 -7.04
CA GLN A 363 17.80 -34.43 -7.59
C GLN A 363 18.26 -33.75 -8.87
N GLY A 364 19.59 -33.67 -9.05
CA GLY A 364 20.19 -33.07 -10.24
C GLY A 364 21.44 -32.28 -9.91
N TYR A 365 21.77 -31.35 -10.80
CA TYR A 365 22.94 -30.49 -10.68
C TYR A 365 22.69 -29.14 -11.35
N ILE A 366 23.40 -28.13 -10.87
CA ILE A 366 23.57 -26.85 -11.56
C ILE A 366 24.84 -26.93 -12.40
N LEU A 367 24.72 -26.65 -13.70
CA LEU A 367 25.87 -26.49 -14.59
C LEU A 367 26.30 -25.02 -14.58
N VAL A 368 27.51 -24.77 -14.09
CA VAL A 368 28.13 -23.44 -14.13
C VAL A 368 29.13 -23.42 -15.29
N PRO A 369 28.90 -22.62 -16.35
CA PRO A 369 29.79 -22.58 -17.51
C PRO A 369 31.04 -21.72 -17.26
N ASP A 370 31.69 -21.89 -16.10
CA ASP A 370 32.94 -21.22 -15.78
C ASP A 370 34.15 -22.05 -16.28
N GLY A 371 34.97 -21.45 -17.14
CA GLY A 371 36.06 -22.14 -17.83
C GLY A 371 35.58 -23.33 -18.66
N SER A 372 36.01 -24.54 -18.31
CA SER A 372 35.57 -25.79 -18.97
C SER A 372 34.18 -26.27 -18.51
N GLY A 373 33.57 -25.59 -17.55
CA GLY A 373 32.32 -25.97 -16.91
C GLY A 373 32.52 -26.72 -15.59
N ALA A 374 31.61 -26.49 -14.65
CA ALA A 374 31.55 -27.15 -13.34
C ALA A 374 30.13 -27.62 -13.05
N LEU A 375 30.01 -28.75 -12.35
CA LEU A 375 28.74 -29.28 -11.86
C LEU A 375 28.65 -29.11 -10.35
N ILE A 376 27.57 -28.49 -9.90
CA ILE A 376 27.22 -28.39 -8.48
C ILE A 376 26.04 -29.32 -8.25
N ASN A 377 26.28 -30.47 -7.61
CA ASN A 377 25.22 -31.42 -7.29
C ASN A 377 24.28 -30.83 -6.24
N LEU A 378 22.98 -30.88 -6.53
CA LEU A 378 21.93 -30.47 -5.62
C LEU A 378 22.00 -31.30 -4.33
N ASN A 379 21.72 -30.67 -3.19
CA ASN A 379 21.59 -31.33 -1.89
C ASN A 379 22.84 -32.13 -1.46
N SER A 380 24.03 -31.68 -1.87
CA SER A 380 25.33 -32.28 -1.50
C SER A 380 25.77 -32.10 -0.04
N GLY A 381 24.90 -31.57 0.83
CA GLY A 381 25.16 -31.34 2.25
C GLY A 381 26.06 -30.14 2.58
N LYS A 382 26.30 -29.24 1.61
CA LYS A 382 27.22 -28.08 1.74
C LYS A 382 26.54 -26.70 1.76
N ALA A 383 25.21 -26.62 1.63
CA ALA A 383 24.51 -25.34 1.53
C ALA A 383 24.04 -24.79 2.89
N ALA A 384 23.91 -23.46 2.96
CA ALA A 384 23.42 -22.70 4.11
C ALA A 384 21.95 -22.24 3.95
N SER A 385 21.21 -22.83 3.01
CA SER A 385 19.81 -22.53 2.69
C SER A 385 19.09 -23.85 2.35
N ALA A 386 17.78 -23.93 2.61
CA ALA A 386 16.95 -25.07 2.22
C ALA A 386 16.72 -25.14 0.70
N TYR A 387 17.05 -24.05 -0.01
CA TYR A 387 17.01 -23.94 -1.46
C TYR A 387 18.40 -23.67 -2.03
N GLN A 388 18.71 -24.35 -3.14
CA GLN A 388 19.94 -24.20 -3.91
C GLN A 388 19.68 -23.70 -5.32
#